data_AF-A0A537KDK3-F1
#
_entry.id   AF-A0A537KDK3-F1
#
_cell.length_a   1.000
_cell.length_b   1.000
_cell.length_c   1.000
_cell.angle_alpha   90.00
_cell.angle_beta   90.00
_cell.angle_gamma   90.00
#
_symmetry.space_group_name_H-M   'P 1'
#
loop_
_entity.id
_entity.type
_entity.pdbx_description
1 polymer ?
#
loop_
_entity_poly.entity_id
_entity_poly.type
_entity_poly.pdbx_seq_one_letter_code
_entity_poly.pdbx_strand_id
1 'polypeptide(L)'
;MKVYTYSEARQRLASLLEQSRREGQVQIRRRDGQLFVLRPASGAGSPLDVPAVTAHLRSGELAVLLQESRETGDRFWRSRWGRSMRRRAKRS
;
A
#
# COMPACT_ATOMS: atom_id res chain seq x y z
N MET A 1 -7.38 -20.28 -14.51
CA MET A 1 -7.85 -18.96 -15.02
C MET A 1 -9.24 -19.11 -15.59
N LYS A 2 -10.25 -18.42 -15.04
CA LYS A 2 -11.65 -18.57 -15.45
C LYS A 2 -12.04 -17.52 -16.51
N VAL A 3 -12.84 -17.96 -17.49
CA VAL A 3 -13.38 -17.12 -18.55
C VAL A 3 -14.88 -16.95 -18.32
N TYR A 4 -15.34 -15.70 -18.25
CA TYR A 4 -16.74 -15.33 -18.09
C TYR A 4 -17.29 -14.73 -19.37
N THR A 5 -18.58 -14.83 -19.60
CA THR A 5 -19.26 -14.07 -20.66
C THR A 5 -19.46 -12.61 -20.24
N TYR A 6 -19.64 -11.73 -21.22
CA TYR A 6 -20.00 -10.33 -20.96
C TYR A 6 -21.24 -10.18 -20.06
N SER A 7 -22.27 -11.00 -20.27
CA SER A 7 -23.50 -10.96 -19.47
C SER A 7 -23.26 -11.34 -18.02
N GLU A 8 -22.46 -12.39 -17.76
CA GLU A 8 -22.08 -12.80 -16.40
C GLU A 8 -21.24 -11.72 -15.71
N ALA A 9 -20.28 -11.14 -16.42
CA ALA A 9 -19.45 -10.07 -15.90
C ALA A 9 -20.29 -8.85 -15.49
N ARG A 10 -21.31 -8.48 -16.28
CA ARG A 10 -22.24 -7.39 -15.96
C ARG A 10 -23.07 -7.67 -14.71
N GLN A 11 -23.50 -8.91 -14.50
CA GLN A 11 -24.33 -9.28 -13.35
C GLN A 11 -23.53 -9.44 -12.05
N ARG A 12 -22.25 -9.80 -12.14
CA ARG A 12 -21.43 -10.21 -10.98
C ARG A 12 -20.10 -9.46 -10.87
N LEU A 13 -20.03 -8.23 -11.39
CA LEU A 13 -18.78 -7.47 -11.49
C LEU A 13 -18.00 -7.38 -10.17
N ALA A 14 -18.68 -7.16 -9.04
CA ALA A 14 -18.04 -7.09 -7.71
C ALA A 14 -17.29 -8.38 -7.36
N SER A 15 -17.90 -9.55 -7.61
CA SER A 15 -17.25 -10.85 -7.37
C SER A 15 -16.07 -11.08 -8.31
N LEU A 16 -16.18 -10.66 -9.58
CA LEU A 16 -15.06 -10.75 -10.52
C LEU A 16 -13.88 -9.86 -10.12
N LEU A 17 -14.14 -8.66 -9.57
CA LEU A 17 -13.09 -7.77 -9.07
C LEU A 17 -12.34 -8.42 -7.90
N GLU A 18 -13.05 -8.96 -6.90
CA GLU A 18 -12.42 -9.68 -5.80
C GLU A 18 -11.65 -10.92 -6.27
N GLN A 19 -12.21 -11.66 -7.23
CA GLN A 19 -11.51 -12.79 -7.82
C GLN A 19 -10.24 -12.35 -8.56
N SER A 20 -10.30 -11.28 -9.35
CA SER A 20 -9.13 -10.73 -10.05
C SER A 20 -8.05 -10.26 -9.09
N ARG A 21 -8.43 -9.78 -7.90
CA ARG A 21 -7.48 -9.42 -6.84
C ARG A 21 -6.80 -10.65 -6.21
N ARG A 22 -7.53 -11.75 -6.03
CA ARG A 22 -7.00 -13.00 -5.43
C ARG A 22 -6.19 -13.84 -6.42
N GLU A 23 -6.67 -13.95 -7.65
CA GLU A 23 -6.09 -14.80 -8.70
C GLU A 23 -5.16 -14.02 -9.65
N GLY A 24 -5.06 -12.70 -9.49
CA GLY A 24 -4.25 -11.80 -10.32
C GLY A 24 -4.97 -11.30 -11.58
N GLN A 25 -5.85 -12.12 -12.18
CA GLN A 25 -6.66 -11.71 -13.32
C GLN A 25 -7.87 -12.63 -13.59
N VAL A 26 -8.86 -12.11 -14.31
CA VAL A 26 -9.97 -12.88 -14.90
C VAL A 26 -10.21 -12.46 -16.35
N GLN A 27 -10.75 -13.37 -17.16
CA GLN A 27 -11.04 -13.11 -18.58
C GLN A 27 -12.54 -12.94 -18.82
N ILE A 28 -12.90 -12.03 -19.71
CA ILE A 28 -14.28 -11.76 -20.12
C ILE A 28 -14.36 -11.90 -21.64
N ARG A 29 -15.18 -12.82 -22.13
CA ARG A 29 -15.44 -13.05 -23.55
C ARG A 29 -16.75 -12.38 -23.98
N ARG A 30 -16.68 -11.56 -25.02
CA ARG A 30 -17.84 -10.95 -25.68
C ARG A 30 -18.40 -11.88 -26.76
N ARG A 31 -19.62 -11.58 -27.23
CA ARG A 31 -20.34 -12.39 -28.25
C ARG A 31 -19.63 -12.39 -29.61
N ASP A 32 -18.92 -11.32 -29.93
CA ASP A 32 -18.06 -11.18 -31.10
C ASP A 32 -16.75 -12.01 -31.01
N GLY A 33 -16.55 -12.74 -29.92
CA GLY A 33 -15.36 -13.56 -29.68
C GLY A 33 -14.19 -12.80 -29.04
N GLN A 34 -14.29 -11.48 -28.88
CA GLN A 34 -13.23 -10.68 -28.25
C GLN A 34 -13.06 -11.08 -26.79
N LEU A 35 -11.79 -11.12 -26.35
CA LEU A 35 -11.41 -11.49 -24.99
C LEU A 35 -10.77 -10.28 -24.29
N PHE A 36 -11.32 -9.92 -23.14
CA PHE A 36 -10.85 -8.85 -22.28
C PHE A 36 -10.24 -9.46 -21.02
N VAL A 37 -9.24 -8.80 -20.45
CA VAL A 37 -8.62 -9.20 -19.19
C VAL A 37 -8.91 -8.12 -18.15
N LEU A 38 -9.54 -8.54 -17.05
CA LEU A 38 -9.70 -7.72 -15.86
C LEU A 38 -8.59 -8.11 -14.88
N ARG A 39 -7.72 -7.15 -14.59
CA ARG A 39 -6.64 -7.27 -13.60
C ARG A 39 -6.68 -6.04 -12.67
N PRO A 40 -6.28 -6.17 -11.40
CA PRO A 40 -6.06 -5.02 -10.56
C PRO A 40 -5.08 -4.05 -11.24
N ALA A 41 -5.40 -2.76 -11.22
CA ALA A 41 -4.40 -1.78 -11.58
C ALA A 41 -3.25 -1.85 -10.57
N SER A 42 -2.02 -1.81 -11.05
CA SER A 42 -0.88 -1.50 -10.18
C SER A 42 -1.19 -0.18 -9.50
N GLY A 43 -1.23 -0.16 -8.17
CA GLY A 43 -1.34 1.09 -7.43
C GLY A 43 -0.21 2.03 -7.86
N ALA A 44 -0.42 3.34 -7.72
CA ALA A 44 0.72 4.24 -7.69
C ALA A 44 1.72 3.68 -6.68
N GLY A 45 3.00 3.57 -7.07
CA GLY A 45 4.06 3.12 -6.17
C GLY A 45 3.97 3.87 -4.84
N SER A 46 4.45 3.25 -3.77
CA SER A 46 4.47 3.93 -2.47
C SER A 46 5.07 5.32 -2.67
N PRO A 47 4.55 6.38 -2.03
CA PRO A 47 5.24 7.68 -2.02
C PRO A 47 6.68 7.60 -1.50
N LEU A 48 7.00 6.49 -0.81
CA LEU A 48 8.34 6.16 -0.30
C LEU A 48 9.11 5.20 -1.23
N ASP A 49 8.54 4.81 -2.37
CA ASP A 49 9.18 4.01 -3.41
C ASP A 49 10.10 4.90 -4.24
N VAL A 50 11.25 5.24 -3.64
CA VAL A 50 12.30 6.06 -4.25
C VAL A 50 13.54 5.19 -4.53
N PRO A 51 14.34 5.51 -5.56
CA PRO A 51 15.58 4.78 -5.83
C PRO A 51 16.50 4.71 -4.61
N ALA A 52 17.21 3.59 -4.47
CA ALA A 52 18.17 3.41 -3.39
C ALA A 52 19.34 4.40 -3.54
N VAL A 53 19.82 4.91 -2.40
CA VAL A 53 21.04 5.72 -2.33
C VAL A 53 22.19 4.84 -1.85
N THR A 54 23.29 4.82 -2.60
CA THR A 54 24.52 4.14 -2.16
C THR A 54 25.23 5.01 -1.12
N ALA A 55 25.43 4.47 0.08
CA ALA A 55 26.15 5.13 1.16
C ALA A 55 27.34 4.29 1.61
N HIS A 56 28.49 4.91 1.80
CA HIS A 56 29.69 4.27 2.35
C HIS A 56 29.67 4.40 3.87
N LEU A 57 29.22 3.34 4.56
CA LEU A 57 29.08 3.32 6.01
C LEU A 57 30.00 2.26 6.62
N ARG A 58 30.57 2.59 7.78
CA ARG A 58 31.36 1.65 8.58
C ARG A 58 30.45 0.71 9.36
N SER A 59 30.97 -0.44 9.78
CA SER A 59 30.25 -1.38 10.64
C SER A 59 29.77 -0.69 11.92
N GLY A 60 28.47 -0.79 12.20
CA GLY A 60 27.83 -0.19 13.38
C GLY A 60 27.37 1.26 13.21
N GLU A 61 27.82 1.98 12.18
CA GLU A 61 27.46 3.39 11.95
C GLU A 61 25.95 3.56 11.67
N LEU A 62 25.35 2.65 10.92
CA LEU A 62 23.90 2.60 10.69
C LEU A 62 23.08 2.51 11.98
N ALA A 63 23.56 1.73 12.95
CA ALA A 63 22.85 1.53 14.21
C ALA A 63 22.85 2.80 15.06
N VAL A 64 23.97 3.52 15.07
CA VAL A 64 24.10 4.82 15.74
C VAL A 64 23.14 5.84 15.13
N LEU A 65 23.16 5.97 13.80
CA LEU A 65 22.27 6.88 13.06
C LEU A 65 20.77 6.57 13.29
N LEU A 66 20.41 5.29 13.34
CA LEU A 66 19.04 4.87 13.65
C LEU A 66 18.61 5.25 15.06
N GLN A 67 19.50 5.08 16.04
CA GLN A 67 19.22 5.44 17.43
C GLN A 67 19.02 6.96 17.56
N GLU A 68 19.90 7.76 16.97
CA GLU A 68 19.81 9.22 16.95
C GLU A 68 18.53 9.71 16.27
N SER A 69 18.16 9.11 15.13
CA SER A 69 16.94 9.46 14.40
C SER A 69 15.68 9.20 15.24
N ARG A 70 15.64 8.09 15.98
CA ARG A 70 14.50 7.75 16.87
C ARG A 70 14.36 8.78 17.98
N GLU A 71 15.46 9.09 18.67
CA GLU A 71 15.48 10.08 19.76
C GLU A 71 15.13 11.50 19.28
N THR A 72 15.52 11.84 18.06
CA THR A 72 15.25 13.15 17.45
C THR A 72 13.79 13.27 17.03
N GLY A 73 13.22 12.25 16.38
CA GLY A 73 11.79 12.21 16.05
C GLY A 73 10.93 12.30 17.30
N ASP A 74 11.29 11.56 18.34
CA ASP A 74 10.64 11.60 19.64
C ASP A 74 10.68 12.99 20.29
N ARG A 75 11.84 13.65 20.27
CA ARG A 75 11.99 15.04 20.76
C ARG A 75 11.17 16.02 19.93
N PHE A 76 11.16 15.89 18.61
CA PHE A 76 10.39 16.73 17.70
C PHE A 76 8.89 16.61 17.96
N TRP A 77 8.36 15.40 18.11
CA TRP A 77 6.95 15.19 18.44
C TRP A 77 6.59 15.70 19.84
N ARG A 78 7.47 15.48 20.83
CA ARG A 78 7.28 16.00 22.19
C ARG A 78 7.31 17.53 22.26
N SER A 79 8.19 18.20 21.52
CA SER A 79 8.28 19.67 21.54
C SER A 79 7.11 20.34 20.80
N ARG A 80 6.65 19.74 19.70
CA ARG A 80 5.57 20.31 18.87
C ARG A 80 4.16 20.04 19.42
N TRP A 81 3.94 18.94 20.15
CA TRP A 81 2.59 18.53 20.62
C TRP A 81 2.50 18.19 22.12
N GLY A 82 3.58 18.35 22.90
CA GLY A 82 3.65 17.95 24.31
C GLY A 82 2.70 18.68 25.28
N ARG A 83 2.05 19.78 24.86
CA ARG A 83 1.04 20.47 25.66
C ARG A 83 -0.41 20.00 25.41
N SER A 84 -0.73 19.44 24.23
CA SER A 84 -2.11 19.05 23.92
C SER A 84 -2.48 17.63 24.40
N MET A 85 -1.51 16.72 24.53
CA MET A 85 -1.78 15.33 24.96
C MET A 85 -2.05 15.16 26.46
N ARG A 86 -1.65 16.10 27.34
CA ARG A 86 -1.90 15.98 28.80
C ARG A 86 -3.37 16.20 29.21
N ARG A 87 -4.24 16.73 28.32
CA ARG A 87 -5.66 16.98 28.65
C ARG A 87 -6.60 15.81 28.36
N ARG A 88 -6.16 14.73 27.70
CA ARG A 88 -7.02 13.58 27.37
C ARG A 88 -6.89 12.38 28.32
N ALA A 89 -5.86 12.34 29.17
CA ALA A 89 -5.63 11.25 30.11
C ALA A 89 -6.23 11.45 31.52
N LYS A 90 -7.01 12.52 31.76
CA LYS A 90 -7.67 12.81 33.06
C LYS A 90 -9.21 12.85 33.00
N ARG A 91 -9.81 12.26 31.95
CA ARG A 91 -11.25 12.01 31.87
C ARG A 91 -11.48 10.58 31.41
N SER A 92 -11.25 9.62 32.29
CA SER A 92 -11.78 8.26 32.26
C SER A 92 -11.92 7.80 33.70
#